data_AF-L8MVU1-F1
#
_entry.id   AF-L8MVU1-F1
#
_cell.length_a   1.000
_cell.length_b   1.000
_cell.length_c   1.000
_cell.angle_alpha   90.00
_cell.angle_beta   90.00
_cell.angle_gamma   90.00
#
_symmetry.space_group_name_H-M   'P 1'
#
loop_
_entity.id
_entity.type
_entity.pdbx_description
1 polymer ?
#
loop_
_entity_poly.entity_id
_entity_poly.type
_entity_poly.pdbx_seq_one_letter_code
_entity_poly.pdbx_strand_id
1 'polypeptide(L)'
;EYVLNHTLDISLFFIAKTRYLLFTHSSLICATPIQELKSLQVTIRKDIVDVSNAVQSQSELDLLYPEISRICTQDLAVLSSWQEQSEWIQSLPASDLKLLESSELSPVPQEMTSALSNFEVPEQKIYEELKPKSHFDSLRDQLKLMASPDLRSKYEYEVVEKAQASGHKALKADVVKQSSDMAIANLYHYFQ
;
A
#
# COMPACT_ATOMS: atom_id res chain seq x y z
N GLU A 1 14.02 -21.99 -12.48
CA GLU A 1 14.80 -21.57 -11.28
C GLU A 1 15.59 -20.28 -11.46
N TYR A 2 16.14 -19.93 -12.62
CA TYR A 2 17.00 -18.73 -12.76
C TYR A 2 16.28 -17.36 -12.79
N VAL A 3 14.97 -17.31 -13.05
CA VAL A 3 14.19 -16.05 -13.14
C VAL A 3 13.59 -15.61 -11.79
N LEU A 4 13.40 -16.55 -10.86
CA LEU A 4 12.79 -16.29 -9.55
C LEU A 4 13.76 -15.59 -8.58
N ASN A 5 15.06 -15.88 -8.66
CA ASN A 5 16.06 -15.26 -7.79
C ASN A 5 16.23 -13.76 -8.05
N HIS A 6 16.11 -13.27 -9.28
CA HIS A 6 16.23 -11.83 -9.54
C HIS A 6 14.99 -11.04 -9.15
N THR A 7 13.80 -11.62 -9.26
CA THR A 7 12.54 -10.91 -8.97
C THR A 7 12.35 -10.72 -7.45
N LEU A 8 12.73 -11.73 -6.65
CA LEU A 8 12.73 -11.64 -5.19
C LEU A 8 13.80 -10.68 -4.64
N ASP A 9 14.99 -10.65 -5.25
CA ASP A 9 16.08 -9.74 -4.88
C ASP A 9 15.73 -8.27 -5.15
N ILE A 10 15.05 -8.00 -6.27
CA ILE A 10 14.52 -6.68 -6.61
C ILE A 10 13.40 -6.26 -5.64
N SER A 11 12.52 -7.19 -5.25
CA SER A 11 11.41 -6.90 -4.33
C SER A 11 11.91 -6.58 -2.91
N LEU A 12 12.89 -7.32 -2.40
CA LEU A 12 13.59 -7.02 -1.15
C LEU A 12 14.36 -5.70 -1.23
N PHE A 13 14.96 -5.40 -2.38
CA PHE A 13 15.62 -4.11 -2.63
C PHE A 13 14.64 -2.94 -2.58
N PHE A 14 13.43 -3.07 -3.13
CA PHE A 14 12.41 -2.02 -3.06
C PHE A 14 11.81 -1.87 -1.66
N ILE A 15 11.54 -2.97 -0.94
CA ILE A 15 11.09 -2.93 0.45
C ILE A 15 12.15 -2.26 1.35
N ALA A 16 13.43 -2.60 1.16
CA ALA A 16 14.55 -1.98 1.85
C ALA A 16 14.74 -0.50 1.45
N LYS A 17 14.53 -0.16 0.18
CA LYS A 17 14.64 1.22 -0.32
C LYS A 17 13.54 2.13 0.22
N THR A 18 12.29 1.65 0.29
CA THR A 18 11.19 2.40 0.90
C THR A 18 11.46 2.61 2.40
N ARG A 19 11.93 1.58 3.12
CA ARG A 19 12.35 1.71 4.52
C ARG A 19 13.55 2.64 4.73
N TYR A 20 14.55 2.58 3.85
CA TYR A 20 15.72 3.46 3.91
C TYR A 20 15.32 4.93 3.69
N LEU A 21 14.47 5.19 2.68
CA LEU A 21 13.93 6.52 2.42
C LEU A 21 13.03 7.04 3.55
N LEU A 22 12.26 6.17 4.21
CA LEU A 22 11.44 6.54 5.37
C LEU A 22 12.30 6.93 6.59
N PHE A 23 13.46 6.29 6.78
CA PHE A 23 14.33 6.50 7.94
C PHE A 23 15.26 7.72 7.80
N THR A 24 15.71 8.05 6.58
CA THR A 24 16.70 9.11 6.36
C THR A 24 16.13 10.50 6.09
N HIS A 25 14.83 10.64 5.81
CA HIS A 25 14.27 11.88 5.25
C HIS A 25 13.37 12.72 6.17
N SER A 26 13.25 12.43 7.47
CA SER A 26 12.48 13.29 8.41
C SER A 26 12.94 14.75 8.46
N SER A 27 14.16 15.05 8.02
CA SER A 27 14.75 16.39 7.93
C SER A 27 14.87 16.97 6.50
N LEU A 28 14.39 16.25 5.47
CA LEU A 28 14.56 16.59 4.05
C LEU A 28 13.24 16.90 3.30
N ILE A 29 12.09 16.85 3.99
CA ILE A 29 10.74 17.04 3.40
C ILE A 29 10.59 18.39 2.69
N CYS A 30 11.38 19.41 3.06
CA CYS A 30 11.35 20.72 2.41
C CYS A 30 12.07 20.77 1.04
N ALA A 31 12.92 19.79 0.72
CA ALA A 31 13.81 19.84 -0.44
C ALA A 31 13.46 18.83 -1.55
N THR A 32 12.66 17.80 -1.27
CA THR A 32 12.27 16.80 -2.28
C THR A 32 11.18 17.37 -3.20
N PRO A 33 11.38 17.38 -4.53
CA PRO A 33 10.36 17.82 -5.48
C PRO A 33 9.11 16.94 -5.40
N ILE A 34 7.92 17.55 -5.26
CA ILE A 34 6.61 16.86 -5.23
C ILE A 34 6.45 15.86 -6.38
N GLN A 35 7.00 16.18 -7.56
CA GLN A 35 6.95 15.33 -8.74
C GLN A 35 7.72 14.01 -8.54
N GLU A 36 8.82 14.01 -7.80
CA GLU A 36 9.60 12.80 -7.48
C GLU A 36 8.82 11.89 -6.51
N LEU A 37 8.14 12.47 -5.51
CA LEU A 37 7.29 11.72 -4.58
C LEU A 37 6.10 11.08 -5.28
N LYS A 38 5.42 11.81 -6.18
CA LYS A 38 4.33 11.27 -7.01
C LYS A 38 4.82 10.13 -7.89
N SER A 39 5.95 10.33 -8.58
CA SER A 39 6.55 9.30 -9.42
C SER A 39 6.93 8.05 -8.61
N LEU A 40 7.48 8.22 -7.41
CA LEU A 40 7.84 7.11 -6.53
C LEU A 40 6.61 6.28 -6.13
N GLN A 41 5.52 6.94 -5.71
CA GLN A 41 4.29 6.24 -5.36
C GLN A 41 3.70 5.46 -6.54
N VAL A 42 3.70 6.04 -7.75
CA VAL A 42 3.26 5.36 -8.97
C VAL A 42 4.11 4.13 -9.27
N THR A 43 5.43 4.25 -9.17
CA THR A 43 6.35 3.12 -9.37
C THR A 43 6.12 2.03 -8.34
N ILE A 44 6.03 2.35 -7.05
CA ILE A 44 5.75 1.37 -5.99
C ILE A 44 4.46 0.61 -6.27
N ARG A 45 3.38 1.32 -6.61
CA ARG A 45 2.07 0.69 -6.92
C ARG A 45 2.16 -0.24 -8.11
N LYS A 46 2.88 0.16 -9.17
CA LYS A 46 3.11 -0.65 -10.35
C LYS A 46 3.92 -1.90 -10.01
N ASP A 47 5.01 -1.75 -9.26
CA ASP A 47 5.88 -2.85 -8.87
C ASP A 47 5.12 -3.88 -8.01
N ILE A 48 4.25 -3.42 -7.11
CA ILE A 48 3.39 -4.33 -6.33
C ILE A 48 2.48 -5.16 -7.23
N VAL A 49 1.86 -4.55 -8.25
CA VAL A 49 1.01 -5.28 -9.20
C VAL A 49 1.84 -6.28 -10.00
N ASP A 50 3.02 -5.87 -10.48
CA ASP A 50 3.90 -6.71 -11.29
C ASP A 50 4.43 -7.91 -10.47
N VAL A 51 4.88 -7.67 -9.23
CA VAL A 51 5.29 -8.72 -8.28
C VAL A 51 4.12 -9.64 -7.96
N SER A 52 2.94 -9.10 -7.65
CA SER A 52 1.75 -9.90 -7.34
C SER A 52 1.35 -10.79 -8.52
N ASN A 53 1.50 -10.33 -9.77
CA ASN A 53 1.26 -11.15 -10.97
C ASN A 53 2.30 -12.26 -11.14
N ALA A 54 3.53 -12.05 -10.67
CA ALA A 54 4.62 -13.02 -10.77
C ALA A 54 4.56 -14.13 -9.72
N VAL A 55 3.77 -13.97 -8.65
CA VAL A 55 3.60 -15.00 -7.59
C VAL A 55 2.90 -16.24 -8.15
N GLN A 56 3.53 -17.40 -7.99
CA GLN A 56 3.06 -18.69 -8.51
C GLN A 56 2.72 -19.69 -7.40
N SER A 57 3.17 -19.45 -6.17
CA SER A 57 3.00 -20.39 -5.06
C SER A 57 2.48 -19.73 -3.80
N GLN A 58 1.80 -20.52 -2.97
CA GLN A 58 1.31 -20.09 -1.66
C GLN A 58 2.47 -19.67 -0.74
N SER A 59 3.62 -20.33 -0.82
CA SER A 59 4.80 -20.00 -0.01
C SER A 59 5.41 -18.63 -0.35
N GLU A 60 5.43 -18.25 -1.63
CA GLU A 60 5.85 -16.91 -2.03
C GLU A 60 4.86 -15.85 -1.53
N LEU A 61 3.56 -16.15 -1.61
CA LEU A 61 2.52 -15.27 -1.10
C LEU A 61 2.61 -15.12 0.42
N ASP A 62 2.92 -16.19 1.14
CA ASP A 62 3.10 -16.18 2.58
C ASP A 62 4.24 -15.26 3.03
N LEU A 63 5.28 -15.12 2.22
CA LEU A 63 6.38 -14.21 2.45
C LEU A 63 6.02 -12.76 2.08
N LEU A 64 5.39 -12.57 0.93
CA LEU A 64 5.22 -11.25 0.32
C LEU A 64 4.00 -10.50 0.82
N TYR A 65 2.92 -11.20 1.15
CA TYR A 65 1.65 -10.59 1.50
C TYR A 65 1.76 -9.63 2.70
N PRO A 66 2.35 -10.00 3.85
CA PRO A 66 2.45 -9.10 4.99
C PRO A 66 3.23 -7.83 4.66
N GLU A 67 4.32 -7.96 3.90
CA GLU A 67 5.18 -6.84 3.52
C GLU A 67 4.50 -5.90 2.52
N ILE A 68 3.84 -6.45 1.49
CA ILE A 68 3.07 -5.66 0.53
C ILE A 68 1.88 -4.98 1.22
N SER A 69 1.18 -5.69 2.10
CA SER A 69 0.08 -5.13 2.89
C SER A 69 0.56 -3.94 3.72
N ARG A 70 1.73 -4.04 4.36
CA ARG A 70 2.31 -2.93 5.12
C ARG A 70 2.65 -1.75 4.21
N ILE A 71 3.27 -1.99 3.05
CA ILE A 71 3.59 -0.91 2.10
C ILE A 71 2.31 -0.17 1.69
N CYS A 72 1.27 -0.90 1.34
CA CYS A 72 0.00 -0.32 0.90
C CYS A 72 -0.72 0.47 1.99
N THR A 73 -0.67 0.02 3.24
CA THR A 73 -1.45 0.59 4.35
C THR A 73 -0.70 1.65 5.15
N GLN A 74 0.61 1.51 5.30
CA GLN A 74 1.44 2.41 6.11
C GLN A 74 2.36 3.24 5.23
N ASP A 75 3.26 2.61 4.48
CA ASP A 75 4.33 3.34 3.79
C ASP A 75 3.77 4.32 2.73
N LEU A 76 2.80 3.89 1.92
CA LEU A 76 2.14 4.76 0.95
C LEU A 76 1.32 5.87 1.61
N ALA A 77 0.75 5.63 2.79
CA ALA A 77 0.01 6.66 3.54
C ALA A 77 0.97 7.74 4.10
N VAL A 78 2.15 7.34 4.59
CA VAL A 78 3.21 8.27 5.01
C VAL A 78 3.70 9.10 3.82
N LEU A 79 3.97 8.45 2.67
CA LEU A 79 4.37 9.17 1.44
C LEU A 79 3.31 10.16 0.96
N SER A 80 2.03 9.78 1.04
CA SER A 80 0.91 10.68 0.71
C SER A 80 0.88 11.88 1.65
N SER A 81 1.07 11.66 2.96
CA SER A 81 1.10 12.73 3.96
C SER A 81 2.26 13.69 3.73
N TRP A 82 3.44 13.19 3.36
CA TRP A 82 4.59 14.04 3.00
C TRP A 82 4.35 14.85 1.73
N GLN A 83 3.68 14.25 0.76
CA GLN A 83 3.29 14.97 -0.45
C GLN A 83 2.32 16.10 -0.14
N GLU A 84 1.28 15.85 0.67
CA GLU A 84 0.32 16.87 1.12
C GLU A 84 1.02 17.99 1.90
N GLN A 85 1.97 17.65 2.78
CA GLN A 85 2.78 18.64 3.50
C GLN A 85 3.63 19.49 2.56
N SER A 86 4.29 18.88 1.56
CA SER A 86 5.11 19.61 0.59
C SER A 86 4.25 20.52 -0.30
N GLU A 87 3.09 20.03 -0.76
CA GLU A 87 2.10 20.82 -1.50
C GLU A 87 1.59 22.00 -0.66
N TRP A 88 1.33 21.79 0.63
CA TRP A 88 0.94 22.85 1.55
C TRP A 88 2.03 23.90 1.69
N ILE A 89 3.28 23.52 1.98
CA ILE A 89 4.41 24.45 2.10
C ILE A 89 4.57 25.29 0.82
N GLN A 90 4.50 24.67 -0.35
CA GLN A 90 4.61 25.38 -1.64
C GLN A 90 3.42 26.32 -1.91
N SER A 91 2.26 26.07 -1.31
CA SER A 91 1.08 26.94 -1.44
C SER A 91 1.14 28.18 -0.54
N LEU A 92 2.04 28.24 0.44
CA LEU A 92 2.13 29.35 1.38
C LEU A 92 2.73 30.61 0.76
N PRO A 93 2.24 31.80 1.14
CA PRO A 93 2.83 33.06 0.71
C PRO A 93 4.21 33.26 1.34
N ALA A 94 5.07 34.04 0.69
CA ALA A 94 6.44 34.28 1.13
C ALA A 94 6.56 34.94 2.52
N SER A 95 5.49 35.59 3.02
CA SER A 95 5.41 36.11 4.38
C SER A 95 5.38 35.00 5.43
N ASP A 96 4.66 33.91 5.14
CA ASP A 96 4.39 32.82 6.06
C ASP A 96 5.55 31.82 6.05
N LEU A 97 6.20 31.66 4.90
CA LEU A 97 7.46 30.91 4.77
C LEU A 97 8.58 31.52 5.63
N LYS A 98 8.71 32.85 5.63
CA LYS A 98 9.69 33.54 6.50
C LYS A 98 9.37 33.38 7.99
N LEU A 99 8.08 33.31 8.33
CA LEU A 99 7.62 33.07 9.70
C LEU A 99 7.98 31.65 10.15
N LEU A 100 7.77 30.65 9.28
CA LEU A 100 8.16 29.26 9.50
C LEU A 100 9.69 29.09 9.63
N GLU A 101 10.49 29.74 8.78
CA GLU A 101 11.96 29.72 8.90
C GLU A 101 12.46 30.41 10.18
N SER A 102 11.74 31.42 10.67
CA SER A 102 12.09 32.15 11.89
C SER A 102 11.62 31.47 13.18
N SER A 103 10.74 30.47 13.09
CA SER A 103 10.36 29.62 14.21
C SER A 103 11.41 28.54 14.40
N GLU A 104 12.26 28.69 15.42
CA GLU A 104 13.08 27.59 15.94
C GLU A 104 12.13 26.47 16.41
N LEU A 105 11.93 25.46 15.56
CA LEU A 105 11.25 24.24 15.93
C LEU A 105 12.11 23.55 17.00
N SER A 106 11.67 23.67 18.25
CA SER A 106 12.23 22.92 19.38
C SER A 106 12.42 21.46 18.97
N PRO A 107 13.60 20.84 19.18
CA PRO A 107 13.78 19.44 18.86
C PRO A 107 12.72 18.64 19.61
N VAL A 108 11.93 17.88 18.86
CA VAL A 108 11.01 16.89 19.42
C VAL A 108 11.86 15.97 20.30
N PRO A 109 11.52 15.78 21.59
CA PRO A 109 12.27 14.85 22.44
C PRO A 109 12.29 13.47 21.79
N GLN A 110 13.48 13.01 21.41
CA GLN A 110 13.74 11.64 20.97
C GLN A 110 13.62 10.69 22.17
N GLU A 111 12.41 10.49 22.67
CA GLU A 111 12.11 9.40 23.59
C GLU A 111 11.02 8.52 22.98
N MET A 112 11.41 7.71 22.00
CA MET A 112 10.67 6.50 21.60
C MET A 112 11.60 5.52 20.88
N THR A 113 12.73 5.17 21.53
CA THR A 113 13.56 4.02 21.14
C THR A 113 13.65 3.06 22.32
N SER A 114 12.52 2.48 22.72
CA SER A 114 12.52 1.31 23.60
C SER A 114 11.25 0.49 23.42
N ALA A 115 11.09 -0.13 22.25
CA ALA A 115 10.15 -1.23 22.03
C ALA A 115 10.59 -2.08 20.83
N LEU A 116 11.85 -2.53 20.81
CA LEU A 116 12.37 -3.45 19.77
C LEU A 116 12.32 -4.93 20.20
N SER A 117 11.55 -5.26 21.23
CA SER A 117 11.43 -6.63 21.73
C SER A 117 9.95 -6.98 21.81
N ASN A 118 9.52 -7.90 20.93
CA ASN A 118 8.15 -8.41 20.73
C ASN A 118 7.27 -7.62 19.74
N PHE A 119 7.68 -7.58 18.47
CA PHE A 119 6.73 -7.29 17.40
C PHE A 119 6.44 -8.58 16.62
N GLU A 120 5.36 -9.25 17.02
CA GLU A 120 4.55 -9.94 16.03
C GLU A 120 4.06 -8.85 15.06
N VAL A 121 4.52 -8.89 13.81
CA VAL A 121 4.18 -7.88 12.79
C VAL A 121 2.66 -7.96 12.58
N PRO A 122 1.87 -6.91 12.90
CA PRO A 122 0.41 -6.98 12.86
C PRO A 122 -0.14 -7.50 11.53
N GLU A 123 0.54 -7.20 10.42
CA GLU A 123 0.21 -7.62 9.07
C GLU A 123 0.34 -9.14 8.87
N GLN A 124 1.29 -9.79 9.54
CA GLN A 124 1.44 -11.25 9.51
C GLN A 124 0.22 -11.91 10.15
N LYS A 125 -0.21 -11.41 11.31
CA LYS A 125 -1.37 -11.94 12.02
C LYS A 125 -2.66 -11.73 11.22
N ILE A 126 -2.83 -10.53 10.65
CA ILE A 126 -3.94 -10.24 9.74
C ILE A 126 -3.94 -11.24 8.57
N TYR A 127 -2.77 -11.47 7.96
CA TYR A 127 -2.66 -12.44 6.87
C TYR A 127 -3.04 -13.86 7.29
N GLU A 128 -2.58 -14.33 8.45
CA GLU A 128 -2.90 -15.67 8.95
C GLU A 128 -4.40 -15.86 9.24
N GLU A 129 -5.10 -14.83 9.71
CA GLU A 129 -6.55 -14.86 9.90
C GLU A 129 -7.35 -14.83 8.59
N LEU A 130 -6.75 -14.24 7.55
CA LEU A 130 -7.35 -14.06 6.23
C LEU A 130 -7.13 -15.26 5.32
N LYS A 131 -5.95 -15.87 5.40
CA LYS A 131 -5.54 -17.02 4.59
C LYS A 131 -6.57 -18.17 4.54
N PRO A 132 -7.17 -18.64 5.65
CA PRO A 132 -8.16 -19.72 5.60
C PRO A 132 -9.52 -19.28 5.04
N LYS A 133 -9.78 -17.97 4.88
CA LYS A 133 -11.07 -17.42 4.42
C LYS A 133 -11.09 -17.13 2.92
N SER A 134 -9.97 -17.34 2.23
CA SER A 134 -9.78 -16.92 0.85
C SER A 134 -9.00 -17.96 0.04
N HIS A 135 -9.21 -17.96 -1.27
CA HIS A 135 -8.41 -18.75 -2.19
C HIS A 135 -7.11 -18.03 -2.56
N PHE A 136 -6.10 -18.81 -2.95
CA PHE A 136 -4.79 -18.30 -3.37
C PHE A 136 -4.92 -17.18 -4.41
N ASP A 137 -5.71 -17.38 -5.46
CA ASP A 137 -5.88 -16.37 -6.52
C ASP A 137 -6.56 -15.10 -6.02
N SER A 138 -7.50 -15.22 -5.07
CA SER A 138 -8.17 -14.07 -4.44
C SER A 138 -7.22 -13.29 -3.53
N LEU A 139 -6.38 -13.96 -2.76
CA LEU A 139 -5.35 -13.32 -1.93
C LEU A 139 -4.31 -12.59 -2.78
N ARG A 140 -3.89 -13.20 -3.89
CA ARG A 140 -2.99 -12.56 -4.86
C ARG A 140 -3.63 -11.33 -5.49
N ASP A 141 -4.89 -11.42 -5.88
CA ASP A 141 -5.59 -10.29 -6.51
C ASP A 141 -5.87 -9.17 -5.51
N GLN A 142 -6.15 -9.49 -4.25
CA GLN A 142 -6.31 -8.51 -3.19
C GLN A 142 -5.10 -7.57 -3.09
N LEU A 143 -3.87 -8.09 -3.15
CA LEU A 143 -2.66 -7.27 -3.14
C LEU A 143 -2.64 -6.27 -4.31
N LYS A 144 -3.14 -6.67 -5.47
CA LYS A 144 -3.26 -5.79 -6.64
C LYS A 144 -4.33 -4.72 -6.43
N LEU A 145 -5.46 -5.06 -5.81
CA LEU A 145 -6.53 -4.08 -5.52
C LEU A 145 -6.06 -3.02 -4.52
N MET A 146 -5.29 -3.41 -3.50
CA MET A 146 -4.70 -2.49 -2.53
C MET A 146 -3.73 -1.49 -3.19
N ALA A 147 -2.99 -1.95 -4.21
CA ALA A 147 -2.04 -1.12 -4.94
C ALA A 147 -2.69 -0.27 -6.05
N SER A 148 -3.78 -0.73 -6.65
CA SER A 148 -4.39 -0.12 -7.84
C SER A 148 -5.89 0.18 -7.65
N PRO A 149 -6.25 1.45 -7.38
CA PRO A 149 -7.65 1.89 -7.30
C PRO A 149 -8.44 1.68 -8.62
N ASP A 150 -7.76 1.76 -9.76
CA ASP A 150 -8.37 1.54 -11.07
C ASP A 150 -8.76 0.06 -11.24
N LEU A 151 -7.87 -0.85 -10.86
CA LEU A 151 -8.15 -2.28 -10.89
C LEU A 151 -9.27 -2.65 -9.91
N ARG A 152 -9.26 -2.04 -8.73
CA ARG A 152 -10.35 -2.17 -7.74
C ARG A 152 -11.69 -1.77 -8.34
N SER A 153 -11.77 -0.60 -8.98
CA SER A 153 -13.01 -0.12 -9.60
C SER A 153 -13.53 -1.07 -10.68
N LYS A 154 -12.62 -1.69 -11.45
CA LYS A 154 -12.98 -2.71 -12.43
C LYS A 154 -13.58 -3.96 -11.78
N TYR A 155 -12.96 -4.47 -10.73
CA TYR A 155 -13.46 -5.64 -10.00
C TYR A 155 -14.83 -5.35 -9.36
N GLU A 156 -15.01 -4.17 -8.77
CA GLU A 156 -16.29 -3.73 -8.21
C GLU A 156 -17.41 -3.77 -9.26
N TYR A 157 -17.13 -3.24 -10.46
CA TYR A 157 -18.09 -3.25 -11.57
C TYR A 157 -18.47 -4.68 -11.98
N GLU A 158 -17.48 -5.55 -12.22
CA GLU A 158 -17.73 -6.93 -12.66
C GLU A 158 -18.48 -7.75 -11.61
N VAL A 159 -18.15 -7.57 -10.33
CA VAL A 159 -18.86 -8.21 -9.21
C VAL A 159 -20.32 -7.78 -9.19
N VAL A 160 -20.61 -6.48 -9.31
CA VAL A 160 -21.99 -5.98 -9.31
C VAL A 160 -22.74 -6.52 -10.51
N GLU A 161 -22.18 -6.44 -11.71
CA GLU A 161 -22.82 -6.92 -12.95
C GLU A 161 -23.22 -8.40 -12.83
N LYS A 162 -22.25 -9.25 -12.47
CA LYS A 162 -22.47 -10.70 -12.34
C LYS A 162 -23.41 -11.05 -11.18
N ALA A 163 -23.32 -10.34 -10.05
CA ALA A 163 -24.22 -10.55 -8.94
C ALA A 163 -25.69 -10.23 -9.31
N GLN A 164 -25.92 -9.14 -10.04
CA GLN A 164 -27.26 -8.79 -10.51
C GLN A 164 -27.78 -9.81 -11.53
N ALA A 165 -26.94 -10.27 -12.46
CA ALA A 165 -27.28 -11.32 -13.43
C ALA A 165 -27.68 -12.64 -12.74
N SER A 166 -27.01 -12.99 -11.64
CA SER A 166 -27.29 -14.17 -10.82
C SER A 166 -28.44 -13.98 -9.81
N GLY A 167 -29.11 -12.81 -9.82
CA GLY A 167 -30.27 -12.54 -8.97
C GLY A 167 -29.95 -12.08 -7.54
N HIS A 168 -28.68 -11.82 -7.20
CA HIS A 168 -28.25 -11.33 -5.89
C HIS A 168 -28.47 -9.82 -5.74
N LYS A 169 -29.73 -9.43 -5.53
CA LYS A 169 -30.16 -8.02 -5.40
C LYS A 169 -29.53 -7.25 -4.23
N ALA A 170 -28.92 -7.95 -3.27
CA ALA A 170 -28.24 -7.35 -2.12
C ALA A 170 -26.87 -6.76 -2.48
N LEU A 171 -26.17 -7.32 -3.48
CA LEU A 171 -24.85 -6.86 -3.93
C LEU A 171 -25.02 -5.73 -4.95
N LYS A 172 -25.37 -4.56 -4.44
CA LYS A 172 -25.47 -3.31 -5.21
C LYS A 172 -24.14 -2.56 -5.16
N ALA A 173 -23.94 -1.63 -6.10
CA ALA A 173 -22.72 -0.83 -6.23
C ALA A 173 -22.28 -0.19 -4.91
N ASP A 174 -23.20 0.41 -4.15
CA ASP A 174 -22.86 1.06 -2.86
C ASP A 174 -22.30 0.07 -1.83
N VAL A 175 -22.85 -1.15 -1.78
CA VAL A 175 -22.43 -2.21 -0.85
C VAL A 175 -21.07 -2.75 -1.24
N VAL A 176 -20.87 -3.02 -2.54
CA VAL A 176 -19.61 -3.55 -3.06
C VAL A 176 -18.48 -2.53 -2.89
N LYS A 177 -18.75 -1.24 -3.14
CA LYS A 177 -17.78 -0.16 -2.98
C LYS A 177 -17.29 0.02 -1.53
N GLN A 178 -18.16 -0.20 -0.55
CA GLN A 178 -17.82 -0.12 0.88
C GLN A 178 -17.10 -1.38 1.40
N SER A 179 -17.04 -2.44 0.60
CA SER A 179 -16.42 -3.70 1.01
C SER A 179 -14.89 -3.60 1.01
N SER A 180 -14.21 -4.45 1.77
CA SER A 180 -12.74 -4.50 1.76
C SER A 180 -12.20 -5.04 0.43
N ASP A 181 -10.92 -4.77 0.13
CA ASP A 181 -10.23 -5.35 -1.04
C ASP A 181 -10.35 -6.89 -1.04
N MET A 182 -10.28 -7.50 0.14
CA MET A 182 -10.46 -8.94 0.31
C MET A 182 -11.84 -9.39 -0.15
N ALA A 183 -12.89 -8.72 0.33
CA ALA A 183 -14.26 -9.11 0.02
C ALA A 183 -14.53 -8.97 -1.48
N ILE A 184 -14.04 -7.91 -2.11
CA ILE A 184 -14.16 -7.69 -3.56
C ILE A 184 -13.41 -8.78 -4.33
N ALA A 185 -12.16 -9.10 -3.96
CA ALA A 185 -11.40 -10.16 -4.62
C ALA A 185 -12.07 -11.53 -4.47
N ASN A 186 -12.53 -11.88 -3.27
CA ASN A 186 -13.24 -13.13 -3.03
C ASN A 186 -14.55 -13.21 -3.84
N LEU A 187 -15.34 -12.13 -3.86
CA LEU A 187 -16.58 -12.07 -4.64
C LEU A 187 -16.30 -12.17 -6.14
N TYR A 188 -15.25 -11.52 -6.63
CA TYR A 188 -14.84 -11.60 -8.02
C TYR A 188 -14.59 -13.06 -8.42
N HIS A 189 -13.79 -13.78 -7.64
CA HIS A 189 -13.48 -15.19 -7.88
C HIS A 189 -14.70 -16.11 -7.67
N TYR A 190 -15.61 -15.78 -6.76
CA TYR A 190 -16.86 -16.53 -6.57
C TYR A 190 -17.77 -16.49 -7.81
N PHE A 191 -17.77 -15.37 -8.54
CA PHE A 191 -18.61 -15.18 -9.73
C PHE A 191 -17.91 -15.55 -11.06
N GLN A 192 -16.67 -16.06 -11.05
CA GLN A 192 -16.03 -16.64 -12.24
C GLN A 192 -16.42 -18.11 -12.37
#